data_AF-A0A3M2DP53-F1
#
_entry.id   AF-A0A3M2DP53-F1
#
_cell.length_a   1.000
_cell.length_b   1.000
_cell.length_c   1.000
_cell.angle_alpha   90.00
_cell.angle_beta   90.00
_cell.angle_gamma   90.00
#
_symmetry.space_group_name_H-M   'P 1'
#
loop_
_entity.id
_entity.type
_entity.pdbx_description
1 polymer ?
#
loop_
_entity_poly.entity_id
_entity_poly.type
_entity_poly.pdbx_seq_one_letter_code
_entity_poly.pdbx_strand_id
1 'polypeptide(L)'
;MNERRVVEWLNEEMRLTLSELRDALAVSDATWEALVDEGIVDPVCDQFTGLDLRRARQAIVLHEQLEINWAGVALILELLERIQQLEARLASMGYH
;
A
#
# COMPACT_ATOMS: atom_id res chain seq x y z
N MET A 1 -16.15 1.25 -20.89
CA MET A 1 -16.99 0.70 -19.79
C MET A 1 -16.07 0.07 -18.74
N ASN A 2 -15.32 0.86 -17.95
CA ASN A 2 -14.85 0.41 -16.63
C ASN A 2 -14.34 1.59 -15.75
N GLU A 3 -14.95 2.77 -15.83
CA GLU A 3 -14.51 3.93 -15.03
C GLU A 3 -15.22 4.02 -13.66
N ARG A 4 -16.06 3.03 -13.32
CA ARG A 4 -16.84 2.99 -12.07
C ARG A 4 -16.36 1.98 -11.02
N ARG A 5 -15.35 1.14 -11.28
CA ARG A 5 -14.87 0.14 -10.30
C ARG A 5 -13.82 0.66 -9.33
N VAL A 6 -13.26 1.85 -9.53
CA VAL A 6 -12.16 2.37 -8.70
C VAL A 6 -12.63 2.93 -7.35
N VAL A 7 -13.90 3.32 -7.24
CA VAL A 7 -14.42 4.05 -6.06
C VAL A 7 -14.94 3.13 -4.94
N GLU A 8 -15.11 1.83 -5.19
CA GLU A 8 -15.65 0.88 -4.19
C GLU A 8 -14.57 0.15 -3.37
N TRP A 9 -13.28 0.41 -3.60
CA TRP A 9 -12.19 -0.42 -3.08
C TRP A 9 -11.55 0.15 -1.81
N LEU A 10 -12.39 0.67 -0.91
CA LEU A 10 -11.96 1.17 0.40
C LEU A 10 -12.63 0.38 1.53
N ASN A 11 -12.86 -0.92 1.34
CA ASN A 11 -13.25 -1.80 2.44
C ASN A 11 -12.01 -2.56 2.92
N GLU A 12 -11.62 -2.37 4.18
CA GLU A 12 -10.53 -3.10 4.83
C GLU A 12 -10.79 -4.61 4.84
N GLU A 13 -12.06 -5.03 4.71
CA GLU A 13 -12.48 -6.43 4.63
C GLU A 13 -12.44 -7.04 3.21
N MET A 14 -12.10 -6.25 2.17
CA MET A 14 -12.02 -6.77 0.81
C MET A 14 -10.83 -7.73 0.69
N ARG A 15 -11.06 -8.91 0.12
CA ARG A 15 -10.00 -9.89 -0.18
C ARG A 15 -9.68 -9.85 -1.68
N LEU A 16 -8.41 -9.70 -2.00
CA LEU A 16 -7.86 -9.70 -3.35
C LEU A 16 -6.85 -10.84 -3.49
N THR A 17 -6.84 -11.48 -4.64
CA THR A 17 -5.74 -12.35 -5.06
C THR A 17 -4.54 -11.52 -5.54
N LEU A 18 -3.37 -12.15 -5.66
CA LEU A 18 -2.17 -11.50 -6.21
C LEU A 18 -2.41 -10.91 -7.61
N SER A 19 -3.15 -11.62 -8.47
CA SER A 19 -3.49 -11.15 -9.81
C SER A 19 -4.40 -9.93 -9.76
N GLU A 20 -5.42 -9.95 -8.90
CA GLU A 20 -6.33 -8.82 -8.74
C GLU A 20 -5.61 -7.60 -8.16
N LEU A 21 -4.65 -7.79 -7.24
CA LEU A 21 -3.82 -6.72 -6.72
C LEU A 21 -2.94 -6.11 -7.83
N ARG A 22 -2.29 -6.93 -8.65
CA ARG A 22 -1.46 -6.44 -9.77
C ARG A 22 -2.30 -5.68 -10.79
N ASP A 23 -3.46 -6.22 -11.17
CA ASP A 23 -4.40 -5.57 -12.07
C ASP A 23 -4.94 -4.25 -11.50
N ALA A 24 -5.18 -4.20 -10.18
CA ALA A 24 -5.65 -3.04 -9.44
C ALA A 24 -4.66 -1.87 -9.39
N LEU A 25 -3.37 -2.19 -9.40
CA LEU A 25 -2.27 -1.23 -9.41
C LEU A 25 -1.98 -0.73 -10.83
N ALA A 26 -2.23 -1.54 -11.85
CA ALA A 26 -2.00 -1.22 -13.27
C ALA A 26 -0.58 -0.68 -13.53
N VAL A 27 0.42 -1.30 -12.88
CA VAL A 27 1.83 -0.90 -12.94
C VAL A 27 2.65 -1.76 -13.90
N SER A 28 3.83 -1.25 -14.29
CA SER A 28 4.80 -2.00 -15.08
C SER A 28 5.40 -3.18 -14.30
N ASP A 29 5.95 -4.15 -15.02
CA ASP A 29 6.65 -5.30 -14.42
C ASP A 29 7.83 -4.86 -13.54
N ALA A 30 8.60 -3.86 -13.98
CA ALA A 30 9.71 -3.32 -13.21
C ALA A 30 9.24 -2.68 -11.89
N THR A 31 8.11 -1.96 -11.92
CA THR A 31 7.50 -1.40 -10.71
C THR A 31 7.01 -2.51 -9.79
N TRP A 32 6.36 -3.54 -10.34
CA TRP A 32 5.87 -4.67 -9.57
C TRP A 32 7.01 -5.42 -8.87
N GLU A 33 8.11 -5.71 -9.59
CA GLU A 33 9.31 -6.33 -9.03
C GLU A 33 9.89 -5.49 -7.89
N ALA A 34 10.00 -4.18 -8.06
CA ALA A 34 10.50 -3.31 -7.00
C ALA A 34 9.60 -3.28 -5.74
N LEU A 35 8.27 -3.33 -5.91
CA LEU A 35 7.35 -3.42 -4.78
C LEU A 35 7.52 -4.73 -4.00
N VAL A 36 7.82 -5.83 -4.70
CA VAL A 36 8.09 -7.14 -4.10
C VAL A 36 9.45 -7.16 -3.42
N ASP A 37 10.50 -6.68 -4.10
CA ASP A 37 11.88 -6.70 -3.60
C ASP A 37 12.03 -5.89 -2.30
N GLU A 38 11.33 -4.76 -2.19
CA GLU A 38 11.34 -3.92 -0.99
C GLU A 38 10.28 -4.34 0.05
N GLY A 39 9.58 -5.45 -0.17
CA GLY A 39 8.59 -6.01 0.77
C GLY A 39 7.33 -5.16 0.95
N ILE A 40 7.05 -4.26 0.02
CA ILE A 40 5.82 -3.45 0.01
C ILE A 40 4.62 -4.33 -0.37
N VAL A 41 4.86 -5.34 -1.22
CA VAL A 41 3.92 -6.40 -1.56
C VAL A 41 4.60 -7.75 -1.26
N ASP A 42 3.97 -8.59 -0.45
CA ASP A 42 4.46 -9.97 -0.22
C ASP A 42 3.80 -10.93 -1.23
N PRO A 43 4.53 -11.49 -2.21
CA PRO A 43 3.96 -12.36 -3.23
C PRO A 43 3.53 -13.74 -2.70
N VAL A 44 3.92 -14.10 -1.47
CA VAL A 44 3.54 -15.36 -0.80
C VAL A 44 2.21 -15.21 -0.05
N CYS A 45 1.70 -13.99 0.09
CA CYS A 45 0.37 -13.77 0.66
C CYS A 45 -0.72 -14.33 -0.27
N ASP A 46 -1.45 -15.33 0.22
CA ASP A 46 -2.60 -15.91 -0.49
C ASP A 46 -3.80 -14.96 -0.58
N GLN A 47 -3.85 -13.94 0.29
CA GLN A 47 -4.95 -12.99 0.38
C GLN A 47 -4.42 -11.59 0.73
N PHE A 48 -4.73 -10.62 -0.11
CA PHE A 48 -4.47 -9.21 0.12
C PHE A 48 -5.74 -8.50 0.53
N THR A 49 -5.59 -7.45 1.31
CA THR A 49 -6.67 -6.61 1.80
C THR A 49 -6.73 -5.28 1.04
N GLY A 50 -7.81 -4.52 1.27
CA GLY A 50 -7.86 -3.11 0.83
C GLY A 50 -6.72 -2.26 1.42
N LEU A 51 -6.18 -2.65 2.58
CA LEU A 51 -5.04 -1.98 3.19
C LEU A 51 -3.75 -2.21 2.39
N ASP A 52 -3.52 -3.44 1.91
CA ASP A 52 -2.35 -3.77 1.08
C ASP A 52 -2.37 -3.01 -0.25
N LEU A 53 -3.54 -2.94 -0.90
CA LEU A 53 -3.72 -2.12 -2.09
C LEU A 53 -3.46 -0.64 -1.83
N ARG A 54 -3.97 -0.10 -0.71
CA ARG A 54 -3.74 1.31 -0.34
C ARG A 54 -2.26 1.57 -0.09
N ARG A 55 -1.58 0.67 0.63
CA ARG A 55 -0.16 0.76 0.93
C ARG A 55 0.68 0.76 -0.36
N ALA A 56 0.41 -0.16 -1.28
CA ALA A 56 1.10 -0.21 -2.56
C ALA A 56 0.84 1.04 -3.43
N ARG A 57 -0.39 1.57 -3.45
CA ARG A 57 -0.68 2.85 -4.13
C ARG A 57 0.06 4.03 -3.50
N GLN A 58 0.13 4.09 -2.17
CA GLN A 58 0.90 5.12 -1.48
C GLN A 58 2.39 5.03 -1.81
N ALA A 59 2.95 3.82 -1.94
CA ALA A 59 4.34 3.63 -2.39
C ALA A 59 4.59 4.26 -3.77
N ILE A 60 3.73 3.96 -4.74
CA ILE A 60 3.86 4.45 -6.11
C ILE A 60 3.79 5.98 -6.12
N VAL A 61 2.82 6.57 -5.42
CA VAL A 61 2.69 8.02 -5.31
C VAL A 61 3.92 8.64 -4.65
N LEU A 62 4.44 8.05 -3.56
CA LEU A 62 5.65 8.56 -2.90
C LEU A 62 6.88 8.50 -3.82
N HIS A 63 7.05 7.41 -4.57
CA HIS A 63 8.13 7.26 -5.53
C HIS A 63 8.08 8.35 -6.61
N GLU A 64 6.90 8.58 -7.20
CA GLU A 64 6.70 9.56 -8.27
C GLU A 64 6.79 11.00 -7.78
N GLN A 65 6.28 11.30 -6.57
CA GLN A 65 6.23 12.67 -6.05
C GLN A 65 7.54 13.13 -5.41
N LEU A 66 8.29 12.21 -4.79
CA LEU A 66 9.53 12.55 -4.08
C LEU A 66 10.77 12.20 -4.90
N GLU A 67 10.63 11.50 -6.03
CA GLU A 67 11.71 11.06 -6.92
C GLU A 67 12.84 10.32 -6.17
N ILE A 68 12.47 9.56 -5.13
CA ILE A 68 13.38 8.75 -4.31
C ILE A 68 13.35 7.28 -4.74
N ASN A 69 14.37 6.51 -4.38
CA ASN A 69 14.39 5.08 -4.66
C ASN A 69 13.34 4.29 -3.84
N TRP A 70 13.05 3.05 -4.27
CA TRP A 70 12.04 2.19 -3.64
C TRP A 70 12.38 1.83 -2.20
N ALA A 71 13.66 1.59 -1.87
CA ALA A 71 14.10 1.42 -0.47
C ALA A 71 13.74 2.61 0.43
N GLY A 72 13.91 3.84 -0.08
CA GLY A 72 13.50 5.06 0.62
C GLY A 72 11.99 5.15 0.80
N VAL A 73 11.21 4.75 -0.21
CA VAL A 73 9.75 4.66 -0.12
C VAL A 73 9.31 3.66 0.95
N ALA A 74 9.90 2.46 0.97
CA ALA A 74 9.59 1.43 1.96
C ALA A 74 9.85 1.93 3.39
N LEU A 75 10.97 2.62 3.61
CA LEU A 75 11.28 3.24 4.90
C LEU A 75 10.27 4.32 5.29
N ILE A 76 9.87 5.19 4.36
CA ILE A 76 8.85 6.23 4.64
C ILE A 76 7.52 5.58 5.02
N LEU A 77 7.10 4.53 4.31
CA LEU A 77 5.87 3.82 4.65
C LEU A 77 5.94 3.21 6.06
N GLU A 78 7.06 2.58 6.41
CA GLU A 78 7.28 2.05 7.76
C GLU A 78 7.21 3.16 8.83
N LEU A 79 7.82 4.32 8.56
CA LEU A 79 7.79 5.46 9.48
C LEU A 79 6.38 6.04 9.63
N LEU A 80 5.62 6.15 8.55
CA LEU A 80 4.23 6.62 8.59
C LEU A 80 3.35 5.66 9.38
N GLU A 81 3.51 4.36 9.20
CA GLU A 81 2.81 3.35 10.00
C GLU A 81 3.22 3.43 11.48
N ARG A 82 4.49 3.66 11.75
CA ARG A 82 4.98 3.84 13.12
C ARG A 82 4.37 5.08 13.77
N ILE A 83 4.26 6.19 13.04
CA ILE A 83 3.61 7.42 13.52
C ILE A 83 2.14 7.16 13.80
N GLN A 84 1.41 6.53 12.88
CA GLN A 84 0.00 6.19 13.06
C GLN A 84 -0.22 5.29 14.29
N GLN A 85 0.65 4.31 14.52
CA GLN A 85 0.60 3.47 15.72
C GLN A 85 0.85 4.27 17.01
N LEU A 86 1.75 5.26 16.98
CA LEU A 86 2.03 6.12 18.12
C LEU A 86 0.87 7.07 18.41
N GLU A 87 0.29 7.68 17.37
CA GLU A 87 -0.90 8.54 17.47
C GLU A 87 -2.10 7.76 18.00
N ALA A 88 -2.34 6.55 17.51
CA ALA A 88 -3.41 5.67 18.01
C ALA A 88 -3.22 5.33 19.50
N ARG A 89 -1.98 5.10 19.94
CA ARG A 89 -1.67 4.88 21.37
C ARG A 89 -1.98 6.12 22.21
N LEU A 90 -1.57 7.30 21.76
CA LEU A 90 -1.85 8.56 22.48
C LEU A 90 -3.35 8.83 22.57
N ALA A 91 -4.09 8.63 21.47
CA ALA A 91 -5.54 8.76 21.45
C ALA A 91 -6.22 7.78 22.42
N SER A 92 -5.74 6.52 22.48
CA SER A 92 -6.27 5.53 23.43
C SER A 92 -6.00 5.88 24.91
N MET A 93 -5.01 6.73 25.17
CA MET A 93 -4.67 7.24 26.51
C MET A 93 -5.44 8.52 26.88
N GLY A 94 -6.32 9.02 26.00
CA GLY A 94 -7.12 10.22 26.24
C GLY A 94 -6.38 11.53 26.00
N TYR A 95 -5.23 11.50 25.30
CA TYR A 95 -4.57 12.69 24.80
C TYR A 95 -5.18 13.08 23.45
N HIS A 96 -5.87 14.22 23.41
CA HIS A 96 -6.30 14.92 22.20
C HIS A 96 -5.60 16.27 22.10
#